data_AF-A0A4Q5RW98-F1
#
_entry.id   AF-A0A4Q5RW98-F1
#
_cell.length_a   1.000
_cell.length_b   1.000
_cell.length_c   1.000
_cell.angle_alpha   90.00
_cell.angle_beta   90.00
_cell.angle_gamma   90.00
#
_symmetry.space_group_name_H-M   'P 1'
#
loop_
_entity.id
_entity.type
_entity.pdbx_description
1 polymer ?
#
loop_
_entity_poly.entity_id
_entity_poly.type
_entity_poly.pdbx_seq_one_letter_code
_entity_poly.pdbx_strand_id
1 'polypeptide(L)'
;MRYTKLSPSADVTSRLRSLQQRTGLTPNLLCRIAAMMSLEDGPLGTVRAPDEKGKEFNSYTLTADLTGIFGALVRFVEEDEGHGEPLSNDELVLRFASHIHRGVGLLSVRAKSPADIARLAAAA
;
A
#
# COMPACT_ATOMS: atom_id res chain seq x y z
N MET A 1 -11.42 4.86 -6.49
CA MET A 1 -10.68 3.70 -7.02
C MET A 1 -11.62 2.50 -7.09
N ARG A 2 -11.56 1.72 -8.17
CA ARG A 2 -12.34 0.49 -8.38
C ARG A 2 -11.43 -0.54 -9.02
N TYR A 3 -11.34 -1.72 -8.43
CA TYR A 3 -10.54 -2.84 -8.95
C TYR A 3 -11.08 -4.16 -8.42
N THR A 4 -10.84 -5.24 -9.17
CA THR A 4 -11.18 -6.61 -8.72
C THR A 4 -9.96 -7.30 -8.11
N LYS A 5 -8.79 -7.07 -8.71
CA LYS A 5 -7.52 -7.71 -8.37
C LYS A 5 -6.39 -6.70 -8.45
N LEU A 6 -5.39 -6.87 -7.59
CA LEU A 6 -4.18 -6.06 -7.58
C LEU A 6 -2.98 -6.96 -7.35
N SER A 7 -1.99 -6.85 -8.23
CA SER A 7 -0.72 -7.58 -8.12
C SER A 7 0.39 -6.58 -7.83
N PRO A 8 1.02 -6.62 -6.64
CA PRO A 8 2.20 -5.82 -6.38
C PRO A 8 3.41 -6.44 -7.08
N SER A 9 4.61 -5.92 -6.83
CA SER A 9 5.83 -6.52 -7.37
C SER A 9 6.17 -7.88 -6.75
N ALA A 10 6.99 -8.66 -7.46
CA ALA A 10 7.53 -9.91 -6.93
C ALA A 10 8.34 -9.70 -5.63
N ASP A 11 9.11 -8.60 -5.56
CA ASP A 11 9.87 -8.20 -4.36
C ASP A 11 8.95 -7.97 -3.15
N VAL A 12 7.82 -7.27 -3.35
CA VAL A 12 6.82 -7.05 -2.29
C VAL A 12 6.29 -8.38 -1.77
N THR A 13 6.04 -9.35 -2.64
CA THR A 13 5.56 -10.68 -2.23
C THR A 13 6.55 -11.39 -1.32
N SER A 14 7.86 -11.31 -1.63
CA SER A 14 8.92 -11.87 -0.80
C SER A 14 9.00 -11.19 0.58
N ARG A 15 8.94 -9.85 0.60
CA ARG A 15 8.96 -9.05 1.83
C ARG A 15 7.74 -9.30 2.71
N LEU A 16 6.55 -9.40 2.13
CA LEU A 16 5.31 -9.70 2.85
C LEU A 16 5.37 -11.06 3.54
N ARG A 17 5.95 -12.08 2.89
CA ARG A 17 6.17 -13.39 3.53
C ARG A 17 7.05 -13.28 4.76
N SER A 18 8.15 -12.55 4.65
CA SER A 18 9.09 -12.34 5.76
C SER A 18 8.46 -11.53 6.90
N LEU A 19 7.68 -10.50 6.57
CA LEU A 19 6.93 -9.69 7.54
C LEU A 19 5.86 -10.53 8.23
N GLN A 20 5.11 -11.35 7.50
CA GLN A 20 4.11 -12.26 8.06
C GLN A 20 4.76 -13.21 9.08
N GLN A 21 5.89 -13.83 8.74
CA GLN A 21 6.60 -14.75 9.65
C GLN A 21 7.03 -14.05 10.95
N ARG A 22 7.50 -12.81 10.87
CA ARG A 22 8.04 -12.06 12.03
C ARG A 22 6.96 -11.39 12.88
N THR A 23 5.84 -11.00 12.28
CA THR A 23 4.79 -10.21 12.94
C THR A 23 3.51 -10.99 13.22
N GLY A 24 3.32 -12.14 12.57
CA GLY A 24 2.08 -12.92 12.61
C GLY A 24 0.92 -12.31 11.81
N LEU A 25 1.10 -11.13 11.22
CA LEU A 25 0.04 -10.44 10.49
C LEU A 25 -0.13 -10.98 9.08
N THR A 26 -1.37 -11.02 8.61
CA THR A 26 -1.67 -11.49 7.25
C THR A 26 -1.15 -10.50 6.20
N PRO A 27 -0.78 -10.96 4.99
CA PRO A 27 -0.31 -10.08 3.93
C PRO A 27 -1.30 -8.94 3.58
N ASN A 28 -2.61 -9.17 3.66
CA ASN A 28 -3.61 -8.13 3.41
C ASN A 28 -3.51 -6.99 4.42
N LEU A 29 -3.37 -7.30 5.71
CA LEU A 29 -3.22 -6.30 6.76
C LEU A 29 -1.88 -5.55 6.61
N LEU A 30 -0.80 -6.28 6.30
CA LEU A 30 0.50 -5.68 6.05
C LEU A 30 0.48 -4.72 4.86
N CYS A 31 -0.20 -5.05 3.77
CA CYS A 31 -0.38 -4.15 2.63
C CYS A 31 -1.17 -2.89 3.02
N ARG A 32 -2.23 -3.01 3.82
CA ARG A 32 -3.00 -1.85 4.31
C ARG A 32 -2.14 -0.91 5.16
N ILE A 33 -1.40 -1.47 6.13
CA ILE A 33 -0.48 -0.70 6.98
C ILE A 33 0.59 -0.03 6.14
N ALA A 34 1.22 -0.77 5.23
CA ALA A 34 2.20 -0.24 4.29
C ALA A 34 1.65 0.91 3.44
N ALA A 35 0.44 0.76 2.89
CA ALA A 35 -0.20 1.82 2.12
C ALA A 35 -0.43 3.08 2.96
N MET A 36 -0.94 2.96 4.20
CA MET A 36 -1.17 4.11 5.09
C MET A 36 0.15 4.81 5.44
N MET A 37 1.18 4.06 5.86
CA MET A 37 2.51 4.62 6.15
C MET A 37 3.12 5.33 4.94
N SER A 38 2.89 4.79 3.74
CA SER A 38 3.33 5.40 2.50
C SER A 38 2.56 6.69 2.24
N LEU A 39 1.24 6.70 2.37
CA LEU A 39 0.43 7.90 2.17
C LEU A 39 0.80 9.03 3.14
N GLU A 40 1.10 8.70 4.40
CA GLU A 40 1.61 9.65 5.41
C GLU A 40 2.96 10.27 5.01
N ASP A 41 3.80 9.53 4.29
CA ASP A 41 5.10 9.97 3.78
C ASP A 41 4.96 10.85 2.50
N GLY A 42 3.73 11.16 2.07
CA GLY A 42 3.44 12.09 0.98
C GLY A 42 3.43 11.48 -0.43
N PRO A 43 3.40 12.31 -1.49
CA PRO A 43 3.27 11.83 -2.86
C PRO A 43 4.47 11.02 -3.35
N LEU A 44 4.23 10.07 -4.24
CA LEU A 44 5.25 9.22 -4.85
C LEU A 44 6.14 9.95 -5.87
N GLY A 45 5.68 11.09 -6.39
CA GLY A 45 6.33 11.78 -7.51
C GLY A 45 6.45 10.85 -8.73
N THR A 46 7.69 10.54 -9.13
CA THR A 46 8.00 9.64 -10.26
C THR A 46 8.13 8.17 -9.86
N VAL A 47 8.03 7.83 -8.57
CA VAL A 47 8.17 6.44 -8.09
C VAL A 47 6.94 5.62 -8.48
N ARG A 48 7.17 4.44 -9.05
CA ARG A 48 6.12 3.48 -9.39
C ARG A 48 6.50 2.08 -8.94
N ALA A 49 5.50 1.22 -8.74
CA ALA A 49 5.74 -0.21 -8.60
C ALA A 49 6.53 -0.73 -9.82
N PRO A 50 7.62 -1.48 -9.62
CA PRO A 50 8.52 -1.86 -10.71
C PRO A 50 7.93 -2.92 -11.64
N ASP A 51 6.99 -3.73 -11.14
CA ASP A 51 6.30 -4.79 -11.88
C ASP A 51 5.00 -5.20 -11.16
N GLU A 52 4.18 -6.00 -11.85
CA GLU A 52 2.94 -6.61 -11.35
C GLU A 52 3.05 -8.14 -11.25
N LYS A 53 4.24 -8.68 -10.98
CA LYS A 53 4.51 -10.14 -10.98
C LYS A 53 4.38 -10.78 -9.60
N GLY A 54 3.92 -10.03 -8.61
CA GLY A 54 3.68 -10.51 -7.26
C GLY A 54 2.42 -11.35 -7.12
N LYS A 55 2.19 -11.83 -5.90
CA LYS A 55 0.96 -12.54 -5.54
C LYS A 55 -0.23 -11.60 -5.70
N GLU A 56 -1.18 -12.00 -6.54
CA GLU A 56 -2.43 -11.28 -6.75
C GLU A 56 -3.30 -11.29 -5.48
N PHE A 57 -3.91 -10.14 -5.18
CA PHE A 57 -4.88 -9.96 -4.11
C PHE A 57 -6.24 -9.56 -4.67
N ASN A 58 -7.31 -10.21 -4.19
CA ASN A 58 -8.68 -9.78 -4.51
C ASN A 58 -9.06 -8.53 -3.69
N SER A 59 -9.73 -7.57 -4.31
CA SER A 59 -10.14 -6.31 -3.66
C SER A 59 -11.00 -6.52 -2.43
N TYR A 60 -11.94 -7.48 -2.46
CA TYR A 60 -12.80 -7.83 -1.30
C TYR A 60 -12.02 -8.34 -0.09
N THR A 61 -10.76 -8.76 -0.28
CA THR A 61 -9.86 -9.16 0.81
C THR A 61 -8.80 -8.11 1.12
N LEU A 62 -8.26 -7.42 0.10
CA LEU A 62 -7.20 -6.44 0.27
C LEU A 62 -7.72 -5.14 0.89
N THR A 63 -8.80 -4.56 0.38
CA THR A 63 -9.36 -3.30 0.89
C THR A 63 -10.77 -3.46 1.43
N ALA A 64 -11.53 -4.46 0.97
CA ALA A 64 -12.92 -4.69 1.36
C ALA A 64 -13.73 -3.38 1.29
N ASP A 65 -14.49 -3.06 2.35
CA ASP A 65 -15.33 -1.86 2.43
C ASP A 65 -14.51 -0.56 2.48
N LEU A 66 -13.22 -0.62 2.77
CA LEU A 66 -12.32 0.54 2.81
C LEU A 66 -11.83 0.97 1.43
N THR A 67 -12.24 0.28 0.35
CA THR A 67 -11.80 0.59 -1.03
C THR A 67 -12.06 2.06 -1.39
N GLY A 68 -13.20 2.62 -0.98
CA GLY A 68 -13.53 4.01 -1.20
C GLY A 68 -12.57 4.96 -0.48
N ILE A 69 -12.27 4.67 0.80
CA ILE A 69 -11.38 5.48 1.64
C ILE A 69 -9.96 5.46 1.09
N PHE A 70 -9.39 4.30 0.77
CA PHE A 70 -8.06 4.23 0.15
C PHE A 70 -8.00 5.00 -1.17
N GLY A 71 -9.05 4.91 -2.00
CA GLY A 71 -9.12 5.69 -3.23
C GLY A 71 -9.14 7.20 -2.99
N ALA A 72 -9.85 7.66 -1.97
CA ALA A 72 -9.91 9.08 -1.60
C ALA A 72 -8.57 9.57 -1.04
N LEU A 73 -7.90 8.77 -0.19
CA LEU A 73 -6.59 9.09 0.36
C LEU A 73 -5.51 9.17 -0.73
N VAL A 74 -5.51 8.24 -1.68
CA VAL A 74 -4.57 8.30 -2.82
C VAL A 74 -4.80 9.56 -3.65
N ARG A 75 -6.06 9.94 -3.92
CA ARG A 75 -6.35 11.23 -4.59
C ARG A 75 -5.82 12.41 -3.78
N PHE A 76 -6.15 12.47 -2.50
CA PHE A 76 -5.73 13.54 -1.61
C PHE A 76 -4.21 13.72 -1.54
N VAL A 77 -3.44 12.63 -1.59
CA VAL A 77 -1.97 12.66 -1.51
C VAL A 77 -1.31 12.91 -2.87
N GLU A 78 -1.85 12.34 -3.97
CA GLU A 78 -1.20 12.36 -5.28
C GLU A 78 -1.70 13.46 -6.22
N GLU A 79 -2.92 13.96 -6.04
CA GLU A 79 -3.46 15.07 -6.84
C GLU A 79 -3.01 16.41 -6.27
N ASP A 80 -2.56 17.30 -7.15
CA ASP A 80 -2.29 18.69 -6.79
C ASP A 80 -3.61 19.47 -6.74
N GLU A 81 -3.88 20.14 -5.61
CA GLU A 81 -5.15 20.84 -5.36
C GLU A 81 -5.35 21.98 -6.37
N GLY A 82 -6.04 21.68 -7.47
CA GLY A 82 -6.42 22.66 -8.51
C GLY A 82 -5.46 22.77 -9.70
N HIS A 83 -4.43 21.92 -9.77
CA HIS A 83 -3.45 21.92 -10.86
C HIS A 83 -3.30 20.53 -11.48
N GLY A 84 -4.17 20.19 -12.43
CA GLY A 84 -4.06 18.97 -13.23
C GLY A 84 -5.39 18.32 -13.54
N GLU A 85 -5.36 17.32 -14.43
CA GLU A 85 -6.51 16.45 -14.65
C GLU A 85 -6.63 15.44 -13.49
N PRO A 86 -7.85 15.15 -13.00
CA PRO A 86 -8.05 14.12 -11.99
C PRO A 86 -7.50 12.77 -12.45
N LEU A 87 -6.91 12.01 -11.52
CA LEU A 87 -6.38 10.69 -11.82
C LEU A 87 -7.49 9.77 -12.34
N SER A 88 -7.20 9.08 -13.45
CA SER A 88 -8.05 8.02 -13.96
C SER A 88 -8.16 6.88 -12.94
N ASN A 89 -9.16 6.02 -13.11
CA ASN A 89 -9.29 4.86 -12.21
C ASN A 89 -8.04 3.96 -12.23
N ASP A 90 -7.46 3.74 -13.41
CA ASP A 90 -6.32 2.85 -13.56
C ASP A 90 -5.06 3.45 -12.96
N GLU A 91 -4.86 4.77 -13.10
CA GLU A 91 -3.77 5.48 -12.45
C GLU A 91 -3.93 5.43 -10.92
N LEU A 92 -5.15 5.56 -10.37
CA LEU A 92 -5.36 5.36 -8.93
C LEU A 92 -4.96 3.97 -8.45
N VAL A 93 -5.30 2.92 -9.20
CA VAL A 93 -4.93 1.54 -8.85
C VAL A 93 -3.42 1.36 -8.91
N LEU A 94 -2.77 1.91 -9.94
CA LEU A 94 -1.31 1.89 -10.08
C LEU A 94 -0.61 2.65 -8.94
N ARG A 95 -1.10 3.84 -8.58
CA ARG A 95 -0.59 4.64 -7.46
C ARG A 95 -0.78 3.92 -6.14
N PHE A 96 -1.93 3.29 -5.92
CA PHE A 96 -2.17 2.48 -4.72
C PHE A 96 -1.19 1.30 -4.63
N ALA A 97 -0.97 0.56 -5.73
CA ALA A 97 0.04 -0.51 -5.78
C ALA A 97 1.46 0.01 -5.51
N SER A 98 1.77 1.20 -6.01
CA SER A 98 3.06 1.88 -5.80
C SER A 98 3.25 2.33 -4.35
N HIS A 99 2.20 2.82 -3.70
CA HIS A 99 2.23 3.11 -2.27
C HIS A 99 2.42 1.85 -1.44
N ILE A 100 1.75 0.74 -1.77
CA ILE A 100 1.99 -0.56 -1.14
C ILE A 100 3.47 -0.95 -1.30
N HIS A 101 4.04 -0.79 -2.49
CA HIS A 101 5.45 -1.11 -2.75
C HIS A 101 6.40 -0.30 -1.86
N ARG A 102 6.32 1.04 -1.89
CA ARG A 102 7.14 1.90 -1.02
C ARG A 102 6.93 1.55 0.46
N GLY A 103 5.67 1.44 0.87
CA GLY A 103 5.28 1.15 2.24
C GLY A 103 5.81 -0.18 2.76
N VAL A 104 5.79 -1.24 1.96
CA VAL A 104 6.35 -2.55 2.33
C VAL A 104 7.87 -2.46 2.47
N GLY A 105 8.53 -1.66 1.63
CA GLY A 105 9.94 -1.31 1.79
C GLY A 105 10.22 -0.70 3.16
N LEU A 106 9.49 0.36 3.53
CA LEU A 106 9.59 1.04 4.83
C LEU A 106 9.29 0.11 6.01
N LEU A 107 8.17 -0.63 5.93
CA LEU A 107 7.71 -1.54 6.97
C LEU A 107 8.69 -2.69 7.21
N SER A 108 9.33 -3.21 6.16
CA SER A 108 10.34 -4.28 6.28
C SER A 108 11.53 -3.89 7.15
N VAL A 109 11.91 -2.61 7.12
CA VAL A 109 12.97 -2.05 7.96
C VAL A 109 12.48 -1.87 9.40
N ARG A 110 11.30 -1.28 9.57
CA ARG A 110 10.78 -0.85 10.89
C ARG A 110 10.14 -1.96 11.73
N ALA A 111 9.51 -2.97 11.12
CA ALA A 111 8.76 -4.00 11.84
C ALA A 111 9.51 -5.34 11.87
N LYS A 112 10.00 -5.75 13.05
CA LYS A 112 10.76 -7.00 13.25
C LYS A 112 10.12 -7.99 14.21
N SER A 113 9.07 -7.56 14.89
CA SER A 113 8.26 -8.32 15.81
C SER A 113 6.83 -7.73 15.82
N PRO A 114 5.84 -8.42 16.42
CA PRO A 114 4.51 -7.83 16.62
C PRO A 114 4.55 -6.55 17.46
N ALA A 115 5.49 -6.45 18.42
CA ALA A 115 5.63 -5.27 19.27
C ALA A 115 6.06 -4.03 18.49
N ASP A 116 6.83 -4.18 17.40
CA ASP A 116 7.18 -3.05 16.53
C ASP A 116 5.95 -2.50 15.80
N ILE A 117 5.02 -3.36 15.38
CA ILE A 117 3.76 -2.92 14.76
C ILE A 117 2.92 -2.13 15.76
N ALA A 118 2.80 -2.63 16.99
CA ALA A 118 2.06 -1.93 18.04
C ALA A 118 2.65 -0.54 18.33
N ARG A 119 3.98 -0.42 18.36
CA ARG A 119 4.66 0.87 18.51
C ARG A 119 4.39 1.83 17.36
N LEU A 120 4.41 1.34 16.12
CA LEU A 120 4.10 2.17 14.95
C LEU A 120 2.66 2.71 15.01
N ALA A 121 1.70 1.86 15.41
CA ALA A 121 0.31 2.28 15.55
C ALA A 121 0.08 3.28 16.69
N ALA A 122 0.88 3.22 17.76
CA ALA A 122 0.75 4.14 18.90
C ALA A 122 1.43 5.50 18.67
N ALA A 123 2.30 5.61 17.67
CA ALA A 123 3.01 6.83 17.32
C ALA A 123 2.34 7.65 16.21
N ALA A 124 1.27 7.12 15.62
CA ALA A 124 0.47 7.73 14.56
C ALA A 124 -0.66 8.61 15.13
#